data_AF-A0A496BFA5-F1
#
_entry.id   AF-A0A496BFA5-F1
#
_cell.length_a   1.000
_cell.length_b   1.000
_cell.length_c   1.000
_cell.angle_alpha   90.00
_cell.angle_beta   90.00
_cell.angle_gamma   90.00
#
_symmetry.space_group_name_H-M   'P 1'
#
loop_
_entity.id
_entity.type
_entity.pdbx_description
1 polymer ?
#
loop_
_entity_poly.entity_id
_entity_poly.type
_entity_poly.pdbx_seq_one_letter_code
_entity_poly.pdbx_strand_id
1 'polypeptide(L)'
;MRFLRIFLIIFLLFFSLYTSFAQEAENSPDPEQKTVDTAEEVELVSPIGAMVRSAVFPGWGQFYSRSYFRGSLTVLGVGGSAIGALLAQRSFNNRYNDYATYASLNPHDEAGVLERYDYANQRYKLRTFFMYTGIGIWVYSLIDSYVSSNFYNATTLVESIQQDAKDMEKLGIEIGATPSHLYFGIVKTF
;
A
#
# COMPACT_ATOMS: atom_id res chain seq x y z
N MET A 1 18.52 1.61 23.35
CA MET A 1 18.54 0.14 23.09
C MET A 1 17.16 -0.53 23.20
N ARG A 2 16.27 -0.14 24.13
CA ARG A 2 14.92 -0.74 24.24
C ARG A 2 14.03 -0.56 22.99
N PHE A 3 14.03 0.63 22.39
CA PHE A 3 13.24 0.91 21.18
C PHE A 3 13.72 0.17 19.93
N LEU A 4 15.03 -0.05 19.79
CA LEU A 4 15.61 -0.82 18.67
C LEU A 4 15.19 -2.29 18.73
N ARG A 5 15.10 -2.87 19.94
CA ARG A 5 14.61 -4.24 20.14
C ARG A 5 13.13 -4.37 19.77
N ILE A 6 12.30 -3.40 20.14
CA ILE A 6 10.86 -3.41 19.81
C ILE A 6 10.66 -3.32 18.29
N PHE A 7 11.40 -2.44 17.62
CA PHE A 7 11.35 -2.30 16.17
C PHE A 7 11.80 -3.59 15.45
N LEU A 8 12.85 -4.25 15.94
CA LEU A 8 13.36 -5.49 15.38
C LEU A 8 12.40 -6.67 15.59
N ILE A 9 11.69 -6.71 16.72
CA ILE A 9 10.63 -7.71 17.00
C ILE A 9 9.43 -7.51 16.06
N ILE A 10 9.00 -6.26 15.84
CA ILE A 10 7.90 -5.94 14.91
C ILE A 10 8.30 -6.31 13.48
N PHE A 11 9.53 -6.01 13.07
CA PHE A 11 10.05 -6.37 11.74
C PHE A 11 10.11 -7.89 11.54
N LEU A 12 10.57 -8.65 12.55
CA LEU A 12 10.59 -10.12 12.51
C LEU A 12 9.18 -10.74 12.49
N LEU A 13 8.24 -10.18 13.25
CA LEU A 13 6.84 -10.62 13.23
C LEU A 13 6.19 -10.38 11.86
N PHE A 14 6.45 -9.23 11.24
CA PHE A 14 6.01 -8.96 9.87
C PHE A 14 6.67 -9.91 8.86
N PHE A 15 7.95 -10.24 9.02
CA PHE A 15 8.64 -11.19 8.13
C PHE A 15 8.07 -12.62 8.21
N SER A 16 7.67 -13.07 9.42
CA SER A 16 7.05 -14.40 9.61
C SER A 16 5.63 -14.53 9.00
N LEU A 17 4.95 -13.43 8.71
CA LEU A 17 3.65 -13.48 8.01
C LEU A 17 3.82 -13.72 6.50
N TYR A 18 4.97 -13.39 5.91
CA TYR A 18 5.22 -13.63 4.48
C TYR A 18 5.41 -15.13 4.16
N THR A 19 5.97 -15.91 5.10
CA THR A 19 6.27 -17.33 4.83
C THR A 19 5.01 -18.21 4.79
N SER A 20 3.96 -17.87 5.55
CA SER A 20 2.70 -18.63 5.51
C SER A 20 1.90 -18.42 4.22
N PHE A 21 1.97 -17.24 3.60
CA PHE A 21 1.21 -16.95 2.37
C PHE A 21 1.82 -17.58 1.11
N ALA A 22 3.14 -17.82 1.09
CA ALA A 22 3.79 -18.52 -0.03
C ALA A 22 3.46 -20.02 -0.05
N GLN A 23 3.18 -20.62 1.10
CA GLN A 23 2.99 -22.07 1.26
C GLN A 23 1.57 -22.55 0.95
N GLU A 24 0.57 -21.66 0.99
CA GLU A 24 -0.82 -21.95 0.60
C GLU A 24 -0.99 -22.08 -0.92
N ALA A 25 -0.11 -21.44 -1.71
CA ALA A 25 -0.16 -21.50 -3.17
C ALA A 25 0.38 -22.81 -3.77
N GLU A 26 1.13 -23.60 -3.01
CA GLU A 26 1.81 -24.83 -3.49
C GLU A 26 1.10 -26.13 -3.05
N ASN A 27 0.19 -26.07 -2.08
CA ASN A 27 -0.52 -27.25 -1.53
C ASN A 27 -2.04 -27.15 -1.69
N SER A 28 -2.54 -27.23 -2.93
CA SER A 28 -3.96 -27.50 -3.17
C SER A 28 -4.13 -28.80 -3.95
N PRO A 29 -4.91 -29.79 -3.47
CA PRO A 29 -5.22 -30.99 -4.23
C PRO A 29 -6.21 -30.68 -5.36
N ASP A 30 -5.96 -31.35 -6.49
CA ASP A 30 -6.70 -31.31 -7.76
C ASP A 30 -8.23 -31.41 -7.57
N PRO A 31 -9.04 -30.46 -8.09
CA PRO A 31 -10.49 -30.57 -8.04
C PRO A 31 -11.02 -31.16 -9.35
N GLU A 32 -11.24 -32.47 -9.33
CA GLU A 32 -12.08 -33.13 -10.33
C GLU A 32 -13.54 -32.66 -10.19
N GLN A 33 -14.01 -31.97 -11.23
CA GLN A 33 -15.40 -31.74 -11.67
C GLN A 33 -16.46 -31.27 -10.65
N LYS A 34 -16.80 -29.99 -10.78
CA LYS A 34 -18.16 -29.49 -10.53
C LYS A 34 -18.66 -28.74 -11.77
N THR A 35 -19.40 -29.45 -12.61
CA THR A 35 -20.13 -28.87 -13.75
C THR A 35 -21.33 -28.05 -13.23
N VAL A 36 -21.21 -26.73 -13.26
CA VAL A 36 -22.34 -25.80 -13.40
C VAL A 36 -21.85 -24.67 -14.30
N ASP A 37 -22.46 -24.53 -15.47
CA ASP A 37 -22.36 -23.35 -16.33
C ASP A 37 -22.73 -22.10 -15.52
N THR A 38 -21.72 -21.40 -15.06
CA THR A 38 -21.78 -19.98 -14.72
C THR A 38 -20.53 -19.44 -15.37
N ALA A 39 -20.68 -18.70 -16.47
CA ALA A 39 -19.58 -17.95 -17.06
C ALA A 39 -18.89 -17.23 -15.90
N GLU A 40 -17.63 -17.59 -15.65
CA GLU A 40 -16.87 -17.08 -14.50
C GLU A 40 -16.81 -15.56 -14.64
N GLU A 41 -17.69 -14.86 -13.92
CA GLU A 41 -17.84 -13.43 -14.08
C GLU A 41 -16.58 -12.77 -13.55
N VAL A 42 -15.79 -12.19 -14.46
CA VAL A 42 -14.52 -11.54 -14.14
C VAL A 42 -14.75 -10.47 -13.06
N GLU A 43 -14.25 -10.71 -11.86
CA GLU A 43 -14.44 -9.80 -10.72
C GLU A 43 -13.53 -8.56 -10.86
N LEU A 44 -14.06 -7.51 -11.48
CA LEU A 44 -13.36 -6.23 -11.63
C LEU A 44 -13.60 -5.31 -10.42
N VAL A 45 -12.59 -4.49 -10.10
CA VAL A 45 -12.67 -3.51 -9.01
C VAL A 45 -12.86 -2.10 -9.55
N SER A 46 -13.58 -1.25 -8.81
CA SER A 46 -13.76 0.16 -9.19
C SER A 46 -12.52 1.00 -8.85
N PRO A 47 -11.83 1.62 -9.83
CA PRO A 47 -10.64 2.45 -9.55
C PRO A 47 -10.94 3.70 -8.74
N ILE A 48 -12.07 4.36 -9.03
CA ILE A 48 -12.54 5.50 -8.23
C ILE A 48 -12.95 5.04 -6.83
N GLY A 49 -13.62 3.88 -6.73
CA GLY A 49 -13.95 3.28 -5.45
C GLY A 49 -12.72 2.97 -4.60
N ALA A 50 -11.62 2.52 -5.21
CA ALA A 50 -10.36 2.31 -4.51
C ALA A 50 -9.76 3.62 -4.00
N MET A 51 -9.73 4.65 -4.84
CA MET A 51 -9.24 5.98 -4.47
C MET A 51 -10.02 6.57 -3.28
N VAL A 52 -11.35 6.48 -3.30
CA VAL A 52 -12.21 6.97 -2.20
C VAL A 52 -11.90 6.23 -0.90
N ARG A 53 -11.71 4.90 -0.95
CA ARG A 53 -11.32 4.12 0.24
C ARG A 53 -9.96 4.56 0.79
N SER A 54 -8.97 4.81 -0.07
CA SER A 54 -7.67 5.35 0.33
C SER A 54 -7.77 6.76 0.92
N ALA A 55 -8.71 7.58 0.45
CA ALA A 55 -8.97 8.90 1.02
C ALA A 55 -9.50 8.80 2.45
N VAL A 56 -10.39 7.85 2.73
CA VAL A 56 -10.90 7.58 4.09
C VAL A 56 -9.81 6.99 4.98
N PHE A 57 -9.09 5.98 4.48
CA PHE A 57 -8.00 5.34 5.21
C PHE A 57 -6.83 5.01 4.27
N PRO A 58 -5.65 5.62 4.47
CA PRO A 58 -4.49 5.39 3.62
C PRO A 58 -4.16 3.90 3.58
N GLY A 59 -4.02 3.33 2.39
CA GLY A 59 -3.79 1.90 2.23
C GLY A 59 -4.99 1.16 1.66
N TRP A 60 -6.20 1.55 2.04
CA TRP A 60 -7.40 0.71 1.87
C TRP A 60 -7.72 0.43 0.39
N GLY A 61 -7.58 1.41 -0.50
CA GLY A 61 -7.79 1.18 -1.93
C GLY A 61 -6.81 0.17 -2.54
N GLN A 62 -5.58 0.09 -2.01
CA GLN A 62 -4.61 -0.93 -2.46
C GLN A 62 -4.97 -2.32 -1.93
N PHE A 63 -5.46 -2.44 -0.70
CA PHE A 63 -6.03 -3.70 -0.20
C PHE A 63 -7.24 -4.15 -1.02
N TYR A 64 -8.12 -3.22 -1.40
CA TYR A 64 -9.29 -3.51 -2.23
C TYR A 64 -8.91 -3.99 -3.65
N SER A 65 -7.83 -3.47 -4.23
CA SER A 65 -7.28 -3.89 -5.53
C SER A 65 -6.29 -5.07 -5.43
N ARG A 66 -6.30 -5.81 -4.31
CA ARG A 66 -5.41 -6.95 -4.02
C ARG A 66 -3.91 -6.63 -4.08
N SER A 67 -3.55 -5.34 -4.02
CA SER A 67 -2.16 -4.85 -3.95
C SER A 67 -1.69 -4.69 -2.49
N TYR A 68 -1.67 -5.81 -1.76
CA TYR A 68 -1.44 -5.84 -0.32
C TYR A 68 -0.10 -5.26 0.12
N PHE A 69 0.96 -5.49 -0.66
CA PHE A 69 2.29 -4.96 -0.37
C PHE A 69 2.32 -3.43 -0.42
N ARG A 70 1.74 -2.83 -1.47
CA ARG A 70 1.64 -1.37 -1.60
C ARG A 70 0.78 -0.76 -0.50
N GLY A 71 -0.36 -1.39 -0.20
CA GLY A 71 -1.23 -0.99 0.91
C GLY A 71 -0.52 -1.01 2.25
N SER A 72 0.24 -2.06 2.54
CA SER A 72 1.01 -2.18 3.78
C SER A 72 2.08 -1.10 3.90
N LEU A 73 2.80 -0.81 2.81
CA LEU A 73 3.82 0.24 2.79
C LEU A 73 3.20 1.62 3.03
N THR A 74 2.03 1.90 2.44
CA THR A 74 1.28 3.13 2.69
C THR A 74 0.86 3.27 4.15
N VAL A 75 0.27 2.22 4.74
CA VAL A 75 -0.16 2.22 6.15
C VAL A 75 1.04 2.46 7.07
N LEU A 76 2.15 1.75 6.84
CA LEU A 76 3.38 1.93 7.62
C LEU A 76 3.98 3.33 7.43
N GLY A 77 3.93 3.88 6.22
CA GLY A 77 4.41 5.22 5.92
C GLY A 77 3.61 6.30 6.65
N VAL A 78 2.29 6.31 6.48
CA VAL A 78 1.42 7.30 7.15
C VAL A 78 1.43 7.09 8.67
N GLY A 79 1.34 5.84 9.14
CA GLY A 79 1.39 5.51 10.56
C GLY A 79 2.72 5.91 11.20
N GLY A 80 3.84 5.63 10.53
CA GLY A 80 5.17 6.05 10.96
C GLY A 80 5.32 7.57 11.03
N SER A 81 4.84 8.29 10.02
CA SER A 81 4.79 9.75 10.02
C SER A 81 3.91 10.31 11.15
N ALA A 82 2.74 9.74 11.40
CA ALA A 82 1.86 10.16 12.49
C ALA A 82 2.51 9.95 13.86
N ILE A 83 3.09 8.77 14.10
CA ILE A 83 3.83 8.47 15.34
C ILE A 83 5.03 9.42 15.49
N GLY A 84 5.79 9.64 14.42
CA GLY A 84 6.92 10.57 14.39
C GLY A 84 6.51 12.00 14.76
N ALA A 85 5.40 12.49 14.19
CA ALA A 85 4.84 13.80 14.51
C ALA A 85 4.41 13.91 15.98
N LEU A 86 3.77 12.87 16.53
CA LEU A 86 3.36 12.84 17.95
C LEU A 86 4.56 12.85 18.91
N LEU A 87 5.59 12.07 18.61
CA LEU A 87 6.82 12.04 19.43
C LEU A 87 7.56 13.38 19.35
N ALA A 88 7.66 13.95 18.15
CA ALA A 88 8.25 15.26 17.94
C ALA A 88 7.45 16.37 18.62
N GLN A 89 6.11 16.30 18.63
CA GLN A 89 5.25 17.24 19.36
C GLN A 89 5.49 17.19 20.87
N ARG A 90 5.58 16.00 21.45
CA ARG A 90 5.90 15.85 22.88
C ARG A 90 7.28 16.44 23.20
N SER A 91 8.27 16.14 22.36
CA SER A 91 9.60 16.72 22.51
C SER A 91 9.61 18.24 22.35
N PHE A 92 8.80 18.79 21.44
CA PHE A 92 8.66 20.22 21.25
C PHE A 92 8.05 20.88 22.50
N ASN A 93 6.94 20.35 23.01
CA ASN A 93 6.27 20.92 24.19
C ASN A 93 7.22 20.99 25.39
N ASN A 94 7.99 19.93 25.66
CA ASN A 94 8.95 19.93 26.77
C ASN A 94 10.00 21.04 26.60
N ARG A 95 10.60 21.14 25.40
CA ARG A 95 11.67 22.13 25.14
C ARG A 95 11.15 23.55 25.05
N TYR A 96 9.92 23.72 24.57
CA TYR A 96 9.26 25.01 24.55
C TYR A 96 8.94 25.50 25.96
N ASN A 97 8.49 24.62 26.85
CA ASN A 97 8.27 24.95 28.27
C ASN A 97 9.60 25.32 28.96
N ASP A 98 10.68 24.60 28.68
CA ASP A 98 12.02 24.92 29.21
C ASP A 98 12.49 26.30 28.72
N TYR A 99 12.32 26.58 27.43
CA TYR A 99 12.59 27.89 26.83
C TYR A 99 11.77 29.00 27.49
N ALA A 100 10.44 28.84 27.58
CA ALA A 100 9.54 29.84 28.12
C ALA A 100 9.85 30.16 29.59
N THR A 101 10.12 29.12 30.38
CA THR A 101 10.53 29.26 31.79
C THR A 101 11.85 30.01 31.87
N TYR A 102 12.86 29.62 31.09
CA TYR A 102 14.17 30.27 31.12
C TYR A 102 14.12 31.74 30.71
N ALA A 103 13.40 32.06 29.63
CA ALA A 103 13.24 33.41 29.13
C ALA A 103 12.55 34.32 30.16
N SER A 104 11.62 33.78 30.94
CA SER A 104 10.96 34.53 32.02
C SER A 104 11.89 34.81 33.21
N LEU A 105 12.79 33.88 33.54
CA LEU A 105 13.69 33.99 34.69
C LEU A 105 14.96 34.78 34.37
N ASN A 106 15.44 34.74 33.13
CA ASN A 106 16.71 35.34 32.70
C ASN A 106 16.52 36.24 31.47
N PRO A 107 15.69 37.31 31.57
CA PRO A 107 15.32 38.12 30.41
C PRO A 107 16.50 38.86 29.75
N HIS A 108 17.62 39.04 30.46
CA HIS A 108 18.81 39.73 29.95
C HIS A 108 19.87 38.77 29.38
N ASP A 109 19.68 37.45 29.49
CA ASP A 109 20.57 36.45 28.89
C ASP A 109 20.09 36.08 27.48
N GLU A 110 20.30 37.00 26.54
CA GLU A 110 19.86 36.83 25.14
C GLU A 110 20.43 35.56 24.50
N ALA A 111 21.69 35.23 24.78
CA ALA A 111 22.36 34.06 24.20
C ALA A 111 21.71 32.75 24.68
N GLY A 112 21.51 32.61 26.00
CA GLY A 112 20.87 31.41 26.55
C GLY A 112 19.38 31.29 26.21
N VAL A 113 18.68 32.41 26.02
CA VAL A 113 17.30 32.41 25.53
C VAL A 113 17.22 31.96 24.08
N LEU A 114 18.10 32.48 23.22
CA LEU A 114 18.16 32.12 21.81
C LEU A 114 18.51 30.64 21.63
N GLU A 115 19.49 30.12 22.38
CA GLU A 115 19.89 28.70 22.30
C GLU A 115 18.71 27.76 22.61
N ARG A 116 17.96 28.04 23.68
CA ARG A 116 16.80 27.22 24.06
C ARG A 116 15.66 27.33 23.06
N TYR A 117 15.43 28.54 22.53
CA TYR A 117 14.47 28.76 21.46
C TYR A 117 14.84 27.93 20.22
N ASP A 118 16.10 27.96 19.79
CA ASP A 118 16.56 27.21 18.63
C ASP A 118 16.38 25.70 18.82
N TYR A 119 16.64 25.20 20.03
CA TYR A 119 16.40 23.79 20.35
C TYR A 119 14.91 23.43 20.26
N ALA A 120 14.02 24.26 20.79
CA ALA A 120 12.58 24.07 20.64
C ALA A 120 12.16 24.13 19.15
N ASN A 121 12.68 25.11 18.42
CA ASN A 121 12.40 25.31 17.00
C ASN A 121 12.85 24.12 16.12
N GLN A 122 13.97 23.47 16.45
CA GLN A 122 14.39 22.24 15.78
C GLN A 122 13.36 21.11 15.96
N ARG A 123 12.78 20.96 17.16
CA ARG A 123 11.73 19.96 17.43
C ARG A 123 10.43 20.31 16.72
N TYR A 124 10.10 21.59 16.64
CA TYR A 124 8.98 22.08 15.84
C TYR A 124 9.15 21.71 14.36
N LYS A 125 10.30 22.01 13.76
CA LYS A 125 10.60 21.66 12.36
C LYS A 125 10.52 20.16 12.11
N LEU A 126 11.01 19.34 13.04
CA LEU A 126 10.92 17.87 12.94
C LEU A 126 9.47 17.38 12.98
N ARG A 127 8.65 17.92 13.88
CA ARG A 127 7.21 17.62 13.94
C ARG A 127 6.51 17.99 12.63
N THR A 128 6.80 19.18 12.12
CA THR A 128 6.25 19.68 10.86
C THR A 128 6.69 18.82 9.66
N PHE A 129 7.94 18.39 9.62
CA PHE A 129 8.45 17.45 8.62
C PHE A 129 7.60 16.17 8.61
N PHE A 130 7.43 15.52 9.76
CA PHE A 130 6.64 14.29 9.84
C PHE A 130 5.18 14.48 9.43
N MET A 131 4.55 15.61 9.80
CA MET A 131 3.19 15.92 9.38
C MET A 131 3.08 16.05 7.86
N TYR A 132 3.96 16.82 7.22
CA TYR A 132 3.91 17.00 5.77
C TYR A 132 4.30 15.74 5.01
N THR A 133 5.24 14.95 5.51
CA THR A 133 5.54 13.63 4.95
C THR A 133 4.32 12.72 5.03
N GLY A 134 3.62 12.68 6.17
CA GLY A 134 2.40 11.87 6.32
C GLY A 134 1.30 12.29 5.35
N ILE A 135 1.08 13.60 5.18
CA ILE A 135 0.14 14.16 4.20
C ILE A 135 0.56 13.78 2.77
N GLY A 136 1.85 13.89 2.45
CA GLY A 136 2.39 13.53 1.14
C GLY A 136 2.18 12.05 0.81
N ILE A 137 2.46 11.15 1.76
CA ILE A 137 2.22 9.70 1.60
C ILE A 137 0.72 9.41 1.48
N TRP A 138 -0.12 10.10 2.28
CA TRP A 138 -1.57 9.97 2.17
C TRP A 138 -2.05 10.35 0.77
N VAL A 139 -1.71 11.53 0.25
CA VAL A 139 -2.08 11.96 -1.12
C VAL A 139 -1.54 10.99 -2.17
N TYR A 140 -0.29 10.54 -2.04
CA TYR A 140 0.29 9.54 -2.94
C TYR A 140 -0.54 8.24 -2.98
N SER A 141 -1.06 7.79 -1.82
CA SER A 141 -1.86 6.56 -1.76
C SER A 141 -3.18 6.63 -2.52
N LEU A 142 -3.77 7.82 -2.67
CA LEU A 142 -4.98 8.00 -3.48
C LEU A 142 -4.66 7.69 -4.93
N ILE A 143 -3.57 8.27 -5.45
CA ILE A 143 -3.09 8.06 -6.81
C ILE A 143 -2.70 6.60 -7.02
N ASP A 144 -1.88 6.03 -6.12
CA ASP A 144 -1.41 4.65 -6.26
C ASP A 144 -2.55 3.63 -6.18
N SER A 145 -3.61 3.88 -5.39
CA SER A 145 -4.77 2.99 -5.35
C SER A 145 -5.62 3.02 -6.62
N TYR A 146 -5.76 4.19 -7.24
CA TYR A 146 -6.40 4.32 -8.55
C TYR A 146 -5.61 3.54 -9.61
N VAL A 147 -4.29 3.72 -9.62
CA VAL A 147 -3.38 3.04 -10.55
C VAL A 147 -3.38 1.52 -10.32
N SER A 148 -3.30 1.07 -9.07
CA SER A 148 -3.30 -0.35 -8.70
C SER A 148 -4.58 -1.06 -9.13
N SER A 149 -5.73 -0.40 -9.01
CA SER A 149 -7.02 -0.94 -9.46
C SER A 149 -7.11 -1.09 -10.97
N ASN A 150 -6.57 -0.11 -11.73
CA ASN A 150 -6.52 -0.22 -13.18
C ASN A 150 -5.59 -1.36 -13.62
N PHE A 151 -4.44 -1.52 -12.95
CA PHE A 151 -3.54 -2.64 -13.23
C PHE A 151 -4.21 -3.98 -12.92
N TYR A 152 -4.86 -4.10 -11.77
CA TYR A 152 -5.61 -5.31 -11.40
C TYR A 152 -6.65 -5.67 -12.46
N ASN A 153 -7.50 -4.71 -12.86
CA ASN A 153 -8.50 -4.97 -13.89
C ASN A 153 -7.88 -5.38 -15.23
N ALA A 154 -6.79 -4.73 -15.64
CA ALA A 154 -6.10 -5.07 -16.88
C ALA A 154 -5.50 -6.49 -16.83
N THR A 155 -4.88 -6.88 -15.72
CA THR A 155 -4.32 -8.24 -15.56
C THR A 155 -5.41 -9.29 -15.54
N THR A 156 -6.51 -9.07 -14.81
CA THR A 156 -7.61 -10.06 -14.74
C THR A 156 -8.28 -10.25 -16.10
N LEU A 157 -8.45 -9.18 -16.89
CA LEU A 157 -8.97 -9.30 -18.26
C LEU A 157 -8.03 -10.06 -19.20
N VAL A 158 -6.72 -9.84 -19.09
CA VAL A 158 -5.75 -10.57 -19.91
C VAL A 158 -5.73 -12.05 -19.53
N GLU A 159 -5.80 -12.36 -18.24
CA GLU A 159 -5.87 -13.74 -17.72
C GLU A 159 -7.14 -14.45 -18.20
N SER A 160 -8.29 -13.78 -18.16
CA SER A 160 -9.55 -14.38 -18.65
C SER A 160 -9.50 -14.67 -20.15
N ILE A 161 -8.98 -13.74 -20.96
CA ILE A 161 -8.82 -13.95 -22.42
C ILE A 161 -7.85 -15.10 -22.71
N GLN A 162 -6.76 -15.21 -21.96
CA GLN A 162 -5.81 -16.33 -22.11
C GLN A 162 -6.43 -17.67 -21.72
N GLN A 163 -7.28 -17.67 -20.69
CA GLN A 163 -8.00 -18.87 -20.26
C GLN A 163 -9.03 -19.29 -21.32
N ASP A 164 -9.83 -18.35 -21.83
CA ASP A 164 -10.78 -18.59 -22.92
C ASP A 164 -10.08 -19.15 -24.16
N ALA A 165 -8.94 -18.58 -24.56
CA ALA A 165 -8.16 -19.07 -25.69
C ALA A 165 -7.68 -20.52 -25.50
N LYS A 166 -7.21 -20.89 -24.30
CA LYS A 166 -6.79 -22.26 -23.97
C LYS A 166 -7.97 -23.24 -23.98
N ASP A 167 -9.13 -22.81 -23.50
CA ASP A 167 -10.31 -23.67 -23.45
C ASP A 167 -10.91 -23.88 -24.86
N MET A 168 -10.82 -22.88 -25.74
CA MET A 168 -11.15 -23.02 -27.16
C MET A 168 -10.20 -24.00 -27.89
N GLU A 169 -8.90 -23.94 -27.61
CA GLU A 169 -7.92 -24.89 -28.15
C GLU A 169 -8.25 -26.34 -27.74
N LYS A 170 -8.63 -26.57 -26.47
CA LYS A 170 -9.08 -27.89 -25.99
C LYS A 170 -10.33 -28.40 -26.71
N LEU A 171 -11.25 -27.50 -27.08
CA LEU A 171 -12.44 -27.82 -27.87
C LEU A 171 -12.11 -28.09 -29.35
N GLY A 172 -10.83 -28.01 -29.74
CA GLY A 172 -10.38 -28.20 -31.12
C GLY A 172 -10.64 -27.01 -32.02
N ILE A 173 -10.86 -25.83 -31.43
CA ILE A 173 -11.08 -24.56 -32.14
C ILE A 173 -9.80 -23.73 -32.02
N GLU A 174 -9.10 -23.51 -33.14
CA GLU A 174 -7.98 -22.58 -33.19
C GLU A 174 -8.45 -21.20 -33.68
N ILE A 175 -8.02 -20.16 -32.99
CA ILE A 175 -8.16 -18.77 -33.42
C ILE A 175 -6.76 -18.22 -33.69
N GLY A 176 -6.50 -17.84 -34.93
CA GLY A 176 -5.29 -17.14 -35.31
C GLY A 176 -5.59 -15.72 -35.79
N ALA A 177 -4.70 -14.79 -35.43
CA ALA A 177 -4.78 -13.41 -35.87
C ALA A 177 -3.52 -13.05 -36.65
N THR A 178 -3.69 -12.75 -37.95
CA THR A 178 -2.68 -12.10 -38.79
C THR A 178 -3.05 -10.61 -38.93
N PRO A 179 -2.11 -9.69 -39.24
CA PRO A 179 -2.40 -8.26 -39.34
C PRO A 179 -3.52 -7.88 -40.34
N SER A 180 -3.89 -8.78 -41.25
CA SER A 180 -4.86 -8.54 -42.33
C SER A 180 -6.15 -9.36 -42.25
N HIS A 181 -6.26 -10.34 -41.35
CA HIS A 181 -7.49 -11.13 -41.14
C HIS A 181 -7.41 -12.01 -39.88
N LEU A 182 -8.58 -12.25 -39.31
CA LEU A 182 -8.81 -13.14 -38.17
C LEU A 182 -9.42 -14.43 -38.73
N TYR A 183 -8.84 -15.59 -38.42
CA TYR A 183 -9.35 -16.87 -38.92
C TYR A 183 -9.76 -17.80 -37.77
N PHE A 184 -10.84 -18.54 -38.02
CA PHE A 184 -11.39 -19.57 -37.15
C PHE A 184 -11.27 -20.92 -37.84
N GLY A 185 -10.59 -21.88 -37.21
CA GLY A 185 -10.42 -23.23 -37.73
C GLY A 185 -10.82 -24.29 -36.70
N ILE A 186 -11.42 -25.39 -37.16
CA ILE A 186 -11.60 -26.59 -36.34
C ILE A 186 -10.48 -27.56 -36.72
N VAL A 187 -9.61 -27.90 -35.75
CA VAL A 187 -8.41 -28.72 -36.00
C VAL A 187 -8.65 -30.20 -35.72
N LYS A 188 -9.69 -30.55 -34.96
CA LYS A 188 -9.94 -31.95 -34.59
C LYS A 188 -10.61 -32.73 -35.73
N THR A 189 -9.82 -33.53 -36.44
CA THR A 189 -10.30 -34.66 -37.24
C THR A 189 -10.71 -35.80 -36.30
N PHE A 190 -11.95 -36.29 -36.45
CA PHE A 190 -12.42 -37.54 -35.84
C PHE A 190 -11.62 -38.75 -36.32
#